data_AF-A0A961AWK8-F1
#
_entry.id   AF-A0A961AWK8-F1
#
_cell.length_a   1.000
_cell.length_b   1.000
_cell.length_c   1.000
_cell.angle_alpha   90.00
_cell.angle_beta   90.00
_cell.angle_gamma   90.00
#
_symmetry.space_group_name_H-M   'P 1'
#
loop_
_entity.id
_entity.type
_entity.pdbx_description
1 polymer ?
#
loop_
_entity_poly.entity_id
_entity_poly.type
_entity_poly.pdbx_seq_one_letter_code
_entity_poly.pdbx_strand_id
1 'polypeptide(L)'
;MASLIEQLVQTHGSEVASQLSGKLGISEDKAAGLLPALAPMILGGLQRQAQEHGGADRVDHILDKHADESVLDNLGDFFSRKADEPAEQADPGLGGLLGGAGGQASQMIGNQLGLSQDQANQIIPMLAPIILGFLTRQRNQAGGGSQGQSLIMGMLDQDGDGSILDDVAGMLGGGSLLGSLLGGGAAPQPGKTSGGGSLLGNVLGGLLGRKK
;
A
#
# COMPACT_ATOMS: atom_id res chain seq x y z
N MET A 1 -12.13 -15.79 4.46
CA MET A 1 -11.07 -15.18 3.64
C MET A 1 -9.80 -15.28 4.44
N ALA A 2 -8.82 -16.06 3.99
CA ALA A 2 -7.52 -16.10 4.68
C ALA A 2 -6.88 -14.71 4.55
N SER A 3 -6.30 -14.20 5.64
CA SER A 3 -5.45 -13.01 5.56
C SER A 3 -4.29 -13.30 4.59
N LEU A 4 -3.79 -12.31 3.85
CA LEU A 4 -2.60 -12.47 3.02
C LEU A 4 -1.40 -12.99 3.81
N ILE A 5 -1.30 -12.61 5.08
CA ILE A 5 -0.27 -13.11 5.99
C ILE A 5 -0.46 -14.60 6.26
N GLU A 6 -1.70 -15.04 6.40
CA GLU A 6 -2.03 -16.46 6.54
C GLU A 6 -1.65 -17.22 5.26
N GLN A 7 -1.89 -16.66 4.08
CA GLN A 7 -1.47 -17.26 2.82
C GLN A 7 0.06 -17.34 2.68
N LEU A 8 0.77 -16.29 3.10
CA LEU A 8 2.24 -16.26 3.14
C LEU A 8 2.78 -17.34 4.09
N VAL A 9 2.20 -17.45 5.29
CA VAL A 9 2.57 -18.49 6.29
C VAL A 9 2.26 -19.89 5.75
N GLN A 10 1.10 -20.08 5.11
CA GLN A 10 0.71 -21.37 4.54
C GLN A 10 1.60 -21.80 3.37
N THR A 11 2.04 -20.86 2.54
CA THR A 11 2.79 -21.18 1.32
C THR A 11 4.30 -21.23 1.56
N HIS A 12 4.84 -20.30 2.34
CA HIS A 12 6.28 -20.11 2.53
C HIS A 12 6.74 -20.23 4.00
N GLY A 13 5.81 -20.33 4.96
CA GLY A 13 6.14 -20.27 6.39
C GLY A 13 7.08 -21.38 6.87
N SER A 14 6.88 -22.62 6.42
CA SER A 14 7.75 -23.75 6.81
C SER A 14 9.18 -23.57 6.29
N GLU A 15 9.34 -23.15 5.03
CA GLU A 15 10.67 -22.92 4.46
C GLU A 15 11.38 -21.75 5.14
N VAL A 16 10.67 -20.64 5.37
CA VAL A 16 11.24 -19.49 6.09
C VAL A 16 11.61 -19.86 7.53
N ALA A 17 10.78 -20.63 8.22
CA ALA A 17 11.06 -21.10 9.58
C ALA A 17 12.31 -21.98 9.62
N SER A 18 12.46 -22.91 8.67
CA SER A 18 13.63 -23.78 8.54
C SER A 18 14.91 -22.98 8.31
N GLN A 19 14.88 -22.01 7.39
CA GLN A 19 16.02 -21.16 7.09
C GLN A 19 16.43 -20.29 8.29
N LEU A 20 15.46 -19.68 8.97
CA LEU A 20 15.73 -18.88 10.18
C LEU A 20 16.26 -19.72 11.33
N SER A 21 15.72 -20.92 11.53
CA SER A 21 16.22 -21.85 12.53
C SER A 21 17.69 -22.18 12.29
N GLY A 22 18.05 -22.51 11.04
CA GLY A 22 19.43 -22.83 10.67
C GLY A 22 20.39 -21.65 10.80
N LYS A 23 19.95 -20.42 10.49
CA LYS A 23 20.80 -19.22 10.54
C LYS A 23 20.95 -18.63 11.94
N LEU A 24 19.87 -18.60 12.72
CA LEU A 24 19.84 -17.95 14.04
C LEU A 24 20.03 -18.91 15.20
N GLY A 25 20.00 -20.24 14.96
CA GLY A 25 20.06 -21.25 16.00
C GLY A 25 18.84 -21.24 16.92
N ILE A 26 17.68 -20.83 16.42
CA ILE A 26 16.40 -20.81 17.15
C ILE A 26 15.57 -22.05 16.81
N SER A 27 14.61 -22.43 17.67
CA SER A 27 13.71 -23.54 17.35
C SER A 27 12.78 -23.19 16.19
N GLU A 28 12.37 -24.20 15.43
CA GLU A 28 11.45 -24.06 14.30
C GLU A 28 10.10 -23.46 14.75
N ASP A 29 9.60 -23.83 15.94
CA ASP A 29 8.40 -23.23 16.54
C ASP A 29 8.53 -21.72 16.75
N LYS A 30 9.68 -21.27 17.27
CA LYS A 30 9.94 -19.82 17.46
C LYS A 30 10.06 -19.13 16.11
N ALA A 31 10.70 -19.77 15.15
CA ALA A 31 10.89 -19.23 13.81
C ALA A 31 9.55 -19.06 13.06
N ALA A 32 8.65 -20.04 13.17
CA ALA A 32 7.31 -19.98 12.59
C ALA A 32 6.47 -18.83 13.16
N GLY A 33 6.69 -18.46 14.42
CA GLY A 33 6.02 -17.33 15.07
C GLY A 33 6.52 -15.94 14.63
N LEU A 34 7.65 -15.85 13.92
CA LEU A 34 8.25 -14.55 13.56
C LEU A 34 7.47 -13.84 12.46
N LEU A 35 7.04 -14.56 11.41
CA LEU A 35 6.27 -13.97 10.32
C LEU A 35 4.96 -13.33 10.81
N PRO A 36 4.09 -14.05 11.56
CA PRO A 36 2.87 -13.47 12.12
C PRO A 36 3.13 -12.29 13.06
N ALA A 37 4.22 -12.32 13.83
CA ALA A 37 4.58 -11.24 14.74
C ALA A 37 5.05 -9.98 13.99
N LEU A 38 5.81 -10.16 12.91
CA LEU A 38 6.44 -9.04 12.18
C LEU A 38 5.57 -8.42 11.11
N ALA A 39 4.75 -9.21 10.43
CA ALA A 39 3.94 -8.72 9.33
C ALA A 39 3.10 -7.47 9.68
N PRO A 40 2.41 -7.40 10.83
CA PRO A 40 1.67 -6.19 11.22
C PRO A 40 2.58 -4.96 11.39
N MET A 41 3.81 -5.14 11.88
CA MET A 41 4.75 -4.04 12.06
C MET A 41 5.28 -3.49 10.74
N ILE A 42 5.57 -4.39 9.78
CA ILE A 42 5.97 -3.99 8.42
C ILE A 42 4.83 -3.26 7.72
N LEU A 43 3.60 -3.77 7.84
CA LEU A 43 2.40 -3.13 7.30
C LEU A 43 2.16 -1.75 7.95
N GLY A 44 2.18 -1.64 9.28
CA GLY A 44 2.06 -0.33 9.95
C GLY A 44 3.18 0.65 9.56
N GLY A 45 4.40 0.15 9.31
CA GLY A 45 5.50 0.94 8.77
C GLY A 45 5.20 1.49 7.37
N LEU A 46 4.68 0.64 6.47
CA LEU A 46 4.22 1.05 5.13
C LEU A 46 3.08 2.07 5.22
N GLN A 47 2.13 1.87 6.13
CA GLN A 47 0.99 2.77 6.35
C GLN A 47 1.46 4.15 6.75
N ARG A 48 2.34 4.22 7.74
CA ARG A 48 2.94 5.48 8.17
C ARG A 48 3.70 6.14 7.01
N GLN A 49 4.47 5.39 6.23
CA GLN A 49 5.15 5.94 5.06
C GLN A 49 4.16 6.50 4.02
N ALA A 50 3.01 5.84 3.81
CA ALA A 50 1.95 6.36 2.97
C ALA A 50 1.40 7.68 3.53
N GLN A 51 1.07 7.72 4.82
CA GLN A 51 0.49 8.90 5.47
C GLN A 51 1.46 10.10 5.51
N GLU A 52 2.75 9.86 5.72
CA GLU A 52 3.74 10.93 5.93
C GLU A 52 4.45 11.39 4.65
N HIS A 53 4.55 10.55 3.61
CA HIS A 53 5.51 10.76 2.51
C HIS A 53 4.97 10.56 1.10
N GLY A 54 3.65 10.70 0.88
CA GLY A 54 3.09 10.77 -0.48
C GLY A 54 2.13 9.64 -0.86
N GLY A 55 1.45 9.05 0.13
CA GLY A 55 0.35 8.13 -0.07
C GLY A 55 0.75 6.84 -0.79
N ALA A 56 -0.10 6.41 -1.71
CA ALA A 56 0.06 5.16 -2.41
C ALA A 56 1.33 5.15 -3.31
N ASP A 57 1.76 6.28 -3.86
CA ASP A 57 2.97 6.36 -4.68
C ASP A 57 4.23 6.09 -3.86
N ARG A 58 4.21 6.49 -2.58
CA ARG A 58 5.30 6.19 -1.65
C ARG A 58 5.38 4.70 -1.36
N VAL A 59 4.24 4.07 -1.09
CA VAL A 59 4.17 2.61 -0.90
C VAL A 59 4.70 1.92 -2.15
N ASP A 60 4.30 2.40 -3.33
CA ASP A 60 4.72 1.78 -4.56
C ASP A 60 6.21 1.85 -4.80
N HIS A 61 6.80 3.01 -4.53
CA HIS A 61 8.25 3.19 -4.58
C HIS A 61 9.01 2.28 -3.61
N ILE A 62 8.49 2.08 -2.40
CA ILE A 62 9.12 1.19 -1.41
C ILE A 62 9.10 -0.26 -1.90
N LEU A 63 7.96 -0.71 -2.41
CA LEU A 63 7.82 -2.07 -2.94
C LEU A 63 8.71 -2.27 -4.18
N ASP A 64 8.75 -1.33 -5.11
CA ASP A 64 9.60 -1.46 -6.30
C ASP A 64 11.10 -1.53 -5.96
N LYS A 65 11.50 -0.87 -4.86
CA LYS A 65 12.91 -0.79 -4.46
C LYS A 65 13.36 -1.91 -3.51
N HIS A 66 12.51 -2.37 -2.61
CA HIS A 66 12.90 -3.23 -1.49
C HIS A 66 12.18 -4.59 -1.47
N ALA A 67 11.31 -4.85 -2.43
CA ALA A 67 10.33 -5.91 -2.36
C ALA A 67 10.33 -6.77 -3.62
N ASP A 68 11.51 -7.29 -3.97
CA ASP A 68 11.66 -8.21 -5.09
C ASP A 68 10.87 -9.50 -4.84
N GLU A 69 9.88 -9.77 -5.69
CA GLU A 69 9.03 -10.95 -5.60
C GLU A 69 9.77 -12.26 -5.89
N SER A 70 10.92 -12.22 -6.57
CA SER A 70 11.74 -13.39 -6.87
C SER A 70 12.38 -13.99 -5.61
N VAL A 71 12.40 -13.25 -4.50
CA VAL A 71 12.84 -13.74 -3.19
C VAL A 71 12.03 -14.95 -2.74
N LEU A 72 10.74 -14.98 -3.08
CA LEU A 72 9.82 -16.05 -2.71
C LEU A 72 10.05 -17.34 -3.50
N ASP A 73 10.63 -17.22 -4.71
CA ASP A 73 10.94 -18.37 -5.55
C ASP A 73 12.32 -18.95 -5.23
N ASN A 74 13.19 -18.17 -4.58
CA ASN A 74 14.58 -18.52 -4.30
C ASN A 74 14.97 -18.24 -2.84
N LEU A 75 14.12 -18.64 -1.89
CA LEU A 75 14.35 -18.39 -0.46
C LEU A 75 15.70 -18.95 0.02
N GLY A 76 16.06 -20.18 -0.38
CA GLY A 76 17.35 -20.77 -0.03
C GLY A 76 18.55 -19.93 -0.49
N ASP A 77 18.52 -19.44 -1.73
CA ASP A 77 19.58 -18.58 -2.26
C ASP A 77 19.60 -17.22 -1.58
N PHE A 78 18.42 -16.64 -1.30
CA PHE A 78 18.29 -15.39 -0.55
C PHE A 78 18.92 -15.48 0.84
N PHE A 79 18.57 -16.51 1.62
CA PHE A 79 19.13 -16.71 2.96
C PHE A 79 20.63 -17.05 2.94
N SER A 80 21.09 -17.70 1.87
CA SER A 80 22.52 -17.96 1.67
C SER A 80 23.28 -16.65 1.43
N ARG A 81 22.81 -15.80 0.51
CA ARG A 81 23.39 -14.48 0.23
C ARG A 81 23.37 -13.57 1.46
N LYS A 82 22.25 -13.53 2.19
CA LYS A 82 22.11 -12.73 3.41
C LYS A 82 23.05 -13.15 4.54
N ALA A 83 23.47 -14.41 4.57
CA ALA A 83 24.43 -14.88 5.56
C ALA A 83 25.87 -14.45 5.25
N ASP A 84 26.17 -14.22 3.97
CA ASP A 84 27.47 -13.73 3.51
C ASP A 84 27.53 -12.19 3.45
N GLU A 85 26.38 -11.50 3.50
CA GLU A 85 26.32 -10.04 3.54
C GLU A 85 26.76 -9.48 4.91
N PRO A 86 27.73 -8.55 4.94
CA PRO A 86 28.07 -7.81 6.14
C PRO A 86 26.85 -7.06 6.69
N ALA A 87 26.65 -7.07 8.01
CA ALA A 87 25.54 -6.38 8.67
C ALA A 87 25.48 -4.86 8.35
N GLU A 88 26.60 -4.26 7.93
CA GLU A 88 26.71 -2.86 7.51
C GLU A 88 26.07 -2.56 6.14
N GLN A 89 25.74 -3.58 5.34
CA GLN A 89 24.99 -3.45 4.08
C GLN A 89 23.48 -3.63 4.27
N ALA A 90 22.99 -3.70 5.52
CA ALA A 90 21.57 -3.65 5.79
C ALA A 90 20.96 -2.40 5.14
N ASP A 91 20.02 -2.62 4.23
CA ASP A 91 19.51 -1.59 3.33
C ASP A 91 18.97 -0.38 4.13
N PRO A 92 19.57 0.83 3.99
CA PRO A 92 19.13 2.03 4.68
C PRO A 92 17.64 2.34 4.46
N GLY A 93 17.05 1.88 3.35
CA GLY A 93 15.64 2.06 3.04
C GLY A 93 14.70 1.25 3.96
N LEU A 94 15.12 0.07 4.41
CA LEU A 94 14.36 -0.70 5.41
C LEU A 94 14.43 -0.04 6.81
N GLY A 95 15.56 0.62 7.11
CA GLY A 95 15.70 1.48 8.28
C GLY A 95 14.74 2.67 8.26
N GLY A 96 14.47 3.24 7.08
CA GLY A 96 13.46 4.30 6.90
C GLY A 96 12.01 3.80 7.02
N LEU A 97 11.73 2.59 6.56
CA LEU A 97 10.39 1.98 6.63
C LEU A 97 9.90 1.88 8.08
N LEU A 98 10.75 1.31 8.95
CA LEU A 98 10.41 1.14 10.36
C LEU A 98 10.87 2.32 11.23
N GLY A 99 11.85 3.11 10.79
CA GLY A 99 12.39 4.23 11.54
C GLY A 99 12.83 3.81 12.95
N GLY A 100 12.52 4.64 13.95
CA GLY A 100 12.74 4.29 15.37
C GLY A 100 11.96 3.06 15.86
N ALA A 101 10.89 2.67 15.16
CA ALA A 101 10.10 1.49 15.53
C ALA A 101 10.82 0.18 15.23
N GLY A 102 11.84 0.16 14.36
CA GLY A 102 12.62 -1.05 14.08
C GLY A 102 13.34 -1.59 15.33
N GLY A 103 13.94 -0.69 16.12
CA GLY A 103 14.60 -1.08 17.38
C GLY A 103 13.60 -1.58 18.44
N GLN A 104 12.43 -0.93 18.54
CA GLN A 104 11.36 -1.35 19.44
C GLN A 104 10.76 -2.69 19.02
N ALA A 105 10.58 -2.91 17.71
CA ALA A 105 10.11 -4.17 17.13
C ALA A 105 11.08 -5.32 17.47
N SER A 106 12.39 -5.12 17.26
CA SER A 106 13.41 -6.11 17.65
C SER A 106 13.33 -6.44 19.14
N GLN A 107 13.25 -5.44 20.01
CA GLN A 107 13.14 -5.67 21.46
C GLN A 107 11.87 -6.44 21.83
N MET A 108 10.73 -6.06 21.26
CA MET A 108 9.45 -6.75 21.51
C MET A 108 9.52 -8.21 21.10
N ILE A 109 10.03 -8.50 19.90
CA ILE A 109 10.18 -9.86 19.38
C ILE A 109 11.15 -10.68 20.24
N GLY A 110 12.27 -10.08 20.63
CA GLY A 110 13.23 -10.69 21.55
C GLY A 110 12.58 -11.10 22.86
N ASN A 111 11.77 -10.21 23.45
CA ASN A 111 11.06 -10.47 24.70
C ASN A 111 9.95 -11.52 24.55
N GLN A 112 9.17 -11.45 23.48
CA GLN A 112 8.03 -12.36 23.26
C GLN A 112 8.46 -13.78 22.93
N LEU A 113 9.53 -13.95 22.15
CA LEU A 113 10.00 -15.25 21.68
C LEU A 113 11.21 -15.77 22.47
N GLY A 114 11.66 -15.03 23.47
CA GLY A 114 12.85 -15.35 24.26
C GLY A 114 14.09 -15.50 23.39
N LEU A 115 14.35 -14.51 22.54
CA LEU A 115 15.52 -14.43 21.66
C LEU A 115 16.53 -13.44 22.23
N SER A 116 17.81 -13.66 21.93
CA SER A 116 18.84 -12.68 22.27
C SER A 116 18.65 -11.39 21.46
N GLN A 117 19.22 -10.29 21.95
CA GLN A 117 19.17 -9.01 21.25
C GLN A 117 19.83 -9.09 19.86
N ASP A 118 20.92 -9.86 19.73
CA ASP A 118 21.59 -10.09 18.45
C ASP A 118 20.71 -10.86 17.47
N GLN A 119 20.05 -11.93 17.93
CA GLN A 119 19.09 -12.69 17.11
C GLN A 119 17.94 -11.78 16.66
N ALA A 120 17.35 -11.02 17.59
CA ALA A 120 16.25 -10.12 17.28
C ALA A 120 16.61 -9.04 16.25
N ASN A 121 17.82 -8.48 16.33
CA ASN A 121 18.30 -7.46 15.39
C ASN A 121 18.50 -8.01 13.97
N GLN A 122 18.75 -9.30 13.82
CA GLN A 122 18.95 -9.94 12.51
C GLN A 122 17.64 -10.37 11.85
N ILE A 123 16.57 -10.54 12.62
CA ILE A 123 15.28 -11.03 12.12
C ILE A 123 14.66 -10.03 11.14
N ILE A 124 14.54 -8.76 11.51
CA ILE A 124 13.85 -7.75 10.68
C ILE A 124 14.50 -7.62 9.29
N PRO A 125 15.84 -7.44 9.17
CA PRO A 125 16.48 -7.36 7.86
C PRO A 125 16.34 -8.61 6.98
N MET A 126 16.17 -9.79 7.59
CA MET A 126 15.94 -11.04 6.85
C MET A 126 14.48 -11.22 6.43
N LEU A 127 13.53 -10.89 7.30
CA LEU A 127 12.12 -11.14 7.06
C LEU A 127 11.39 -10.02 6.32
N ALA A 128 11.82 -8.77 6.48
CA ALA A 128 11.16 -7.64 5.83
C ALA A 128 11.12 -7.80 4.29
N PRO A 129 12.22 -8.14 3.58
CA PRO A 129 12.17 -8.35 2.14
C PRO A 129 11.21 -9.46 1.69
N ILE A 130 11.02 -10.51 2.50
CA ILE A 130 10.12 -11.62 2.19
C ILE A 130 8.66 -11.16 2.28
N ILE A 131 8.31 -10.44 3.36
CA ILE A 131 6.96 -9.90 3.55
C ILE A 131 6.67 -8.88 2.45
N LEU A 132 7.60 -7.97 2.19
CA LEU A 132 7.44 -6.97 1.14
C LEU A 132 7.32 -7.65 -0.24
N GLY A 133 8.19 -8.61 -0.58
CA GLY A 133 8.15 -9.33 -1.86
C GLY A 133 6.84 -10.07 -2.08
N PHE A 134 6.21 -10.55 -1.01
CA PHE A 134 4.84 -11.10 -1.06
C PHE A 134 3.78 -10.05 -1.37
N LEU A 135 3.88 -8.84 -0.81
CA LEU A 135 2.98 -7.73 -1.14
C LEU A 135 3.15 -7.32 -2.61
N THR A 136 4.38 -7.23 -3.12
CA THR A 136 4.65 -6.96 -4.53
C THR A 136 4.04 -8.01 -5.44
N ARG A 137 4.22 -9.29 -5.10
CA ARG A 137 3.62 -10.41 -5.84
C ARG A 137 2.10 -10.28 -5.87
N GLN A 138 1.46 -9.98 -4.74
CA GLN A 138 0.02 -9.82 -4.69
C GLN A 138 -0.47 -8.62 -5.52
N ARG A 139 0.22 -7.47 -5.41
CA ARG A 139 -0.06 -6.28 -6.22
C ARG A 139 0.01 -6.62 -7.72
N ASN A 140 1.05 -7.31 -8.14
CA ASN A 140 1.28 -7.68 -9.53
C ASN A 140 0.24 -8.68 -10.02
N GLN A 141 -0.14 -9.68 -9.20
CA GLN A 141 -1.23 -10.60 -9.51
C GLN A 141 -2.59 -9.91 -9.63
N ALA A 142 -2.82 -8.82 -8.90
CA ALA A 142 -4.04 -8.02 -8.98
C ALA A 142 -4.12 -7.11 -10.22
N GLY A 143 -3.15 -7.20 -11.15
CA GLY A 143 -3.12 -6.41 -12.39
C GLY A 143 -2.04 -5.33 -12.41
N GLY A 144 -1.27 -5.16 -11.34
CA GLY A 144 -0.24 -4.13 -11.23
C GLY A 144 -0.80 -2.71 -11.31
N GLY A 145 0.10 -1.71 -11.34
CA GLY A 145 -0.26 -0.30 -11.46
C GLY A 145 -1.33 0.14 -10.45
N SER A 146 -2.27 0.97 -10.89
CA SER A 146 -3.32 1.53 -10.02
C SER A 146 -4.23 0.50 -9.37
N GLN A 147 -4.51 -0.63 -10.05
CA GLN A 147 -5.38 -1.68 -9.50
C GLN A 147 -4.68 -2.43 -8.36
N GLY A 148 -3.44 -2.86 -8.57
CA GLY A 148 -2.67 -3.51 -7.52
C GLY A 148 -2.32 -2.55 -6.37
N GLN A 149 -2.00 -1.31 -6.67
CA GLN A 149 -1.75 -0.25 -5.69
C GLN A 149 -2.99 -0.01 -4.81
N SER A 150 -4.19 0.04 -5.41
CA SER A 150 -5.44 0.19 -4.66
C SER A 150 -5.74 -0.99 -3.73
N LEU A 151 -5.35 -2.21 -4.13
CA LEU A 151 -5.46 -3.39 -3.28
C LEU A 151 -4.56 -3.27 -2.06
N ILE A 152 -3.27 -2.94 -2.26
CA ILE A 152 -2.33 -2.77 -1.15
C ILE A 152 -2.76 -1.63 -0.23
N MET A 153 -3.20 -0.49 -0.80
CA MET A 153 -3.65 0.65 0.01
C MET A 153 -4.91 0.32 0.82
N GLY A 154 -5.90 -0.35 0.21
CA GLY A 154 -7.12 -0.76 0.93
C GLY A 154 -6.88 -1.81 2.02
N MET A 155 -5.81 -2.60 1.89
CA MET A 155 -5.37 -3.50 2.96
C MET A 155 -4.67 -2.78 4.11
N LEU A 156 -3.88 -1.77 3.76
CA LEU A 156 -3.16 -0.94 4.70
C LEU A 156 -4.10 -0.07 5.54
N ASP A 157 -5.30 0.20 5.01
CA ASP A 157 -6.41 0.92 5.65
C ASP A 157 -7.31 0.03 6.52
N GLN A 158 -7.07 -1.29 6.54
CA GLN A 158 -8.01 -2.24 7.14
C GLN A 158 -8.06 -2.16 8.69
N ASP A 159 -7.16 -1.40 9.32
CA ASP A 159 -7.19 -1.05 10.74
C ASP A 159 -7.96 0.25 11.05
N GLY A 160 -8.44 0.97 10.03
CA GLY A 160 -9.59 1.88 10.14
C GLY A 160 -9.35 3.17 10.92
N ASP A 161 -8.29 3.93 10.59
CA ASP A 161 -8.20 5.34 11.01
C ASP A 161 -9.06 6.28 10.12
N GLY A 162 -9.53 5.78 8.98
CA GLY A 162 -10.70 6.28 8.28
C GLY A 162 -10.44 7.47 7.35
N SER A 163 -9.47 7.40 6.43
CA SER A 163 -9.25 8.50 5.47
C SER A 163 -8.78 8.06 4.08
N ILE A 164 -9.42 7.06 3.46
CA ILE A 164 -9.22 6.79 2.02
C ILE A 164 -10.51 6.60 1.24
N LEU A 165 -11.61 6.27 1.93
CA LEU A 165 -12.95 6.32 1.33
C LEU A 165 -13.38 7.75 0.98
N ASP A 166 -12.84 8.80 1.63
CA ASP A 166 -13.16 10.19 1.27
C ASP A 166 -12.47 10.60 -0.05
N ASP A 167 -11.21 10.19 -0.26
CA ASP A 167 -10.42 10.58 -1.43
C ASP A 167 -10.62 9.66 -2.66
N VAL A 168 -10.82 8.35 -2.45
CA VAL A 168 -11.08 7.41 -3.56
C VAL A 168 -12.57 7.39 -3.94
N ALA A 169 -13.51 7.64 -3.02
CA ALA A 169 -14.89 7.94 -3.45
C ALA A 169 -14.98 9.30 -4.16
N GLY A 170 -14.07 10.24 -3.89
CA GLY A 170 -13.90 11.46 -4.68
C GLY A 170 -13.33 11.22 -6.09
N MET A 171 -12.41 10.27 -6.25
CA MET A 171 -11.75 10.00 -7.54
C MET A 171 -12.47 8.95 -8.42
N LEU A 172 -13.12 7.96 -7.80
CA LEU A 172 -13.81 6.84 -8.49
C LEU A 172 -15.35 6.93 -8.32
N GLY A 173 -15.84 7.50 -7.21
CA GLY A 173 -17.26 7.43 -6.80
C GLY A 173 -18.15 8.62 -7.18
N GLY A 174 -17.64 9.80 -7.53
CA GLY A 174 -18.53 10.87 -8.01
C GLY A 174 -17.91 12.27 -8.08
N GLY A 175 -17.61 12.74 -9.29
CA GLY A 175 -17.57 14.19 -9.51
C GLY A 175 -16.85 14.77 -10.72
N SER A 176 -15.92 14.09 -11.39
CA SER A 176 -15.08 14.82 -12.37
C SER A 176 -14.78 14.14 -13.72
N LEU A 177 -14.72 12.81 -13.80
CA LEU A 177 -14.38 12.14 -15.08
C LEU A 177 -15.60 11.88 -15.99
N LEU A 178 -16.79 11.69 -15.42
CA LEU A 178 -18.03 11.48 -16.19
C LEU A 178 -18.68 12.82 -16.60
N GLY A 179 -18.42 13.91 -15.87
CA GLY A 179 -18.85 15.27 -16.24
C GLY A 179 -18.09 15.84 -17.44
N SER A 180 -16.83 15.45 -17.65
CA SER A 180 -16.03 15.88 -18.80
C SER A 180 -16.29 15.06 -20.07
N LEU A 181 -16.75 13.81 -19.94
CA LEU A 181 -17.04 12.94 -21.09
C LEU A 181 -18.51 13.00 -21.54
N LEU A 182 -19.44 13.32 -20.63
CA LEU A 182 -20.87 13.54 -20.97
C LEU A 182 -21.21 15.04 -21.17
N GLY A 183 -20.28 15.95 -20.85
CA GLY A 183 -20.41 17.39 -21.04
C GLY A 183 -19.60 17.96 -22.21
N GLY A 184 -19.04 17.10 -23.07
CA GLY A 184 -18.00 17.49 -24.03
C GLY A 184 -18.21 17.01 -25.46
N GLY A 185 -19.29 17.43 -26.11
CA GLY A 185 -19.43 17.39 -27.57
C GLY A 185 -20.64 18.24 -27.99
N ALA A 186 -20.55 19.26 -28.85
CA ALA A 186 -19.48 19.66 -29.74
C ALA A 186 -19.66 21.14 -30.17
N ALA A 187 -18.51 21.80 -30.29
CA ALA A 187 -18.12 22.67 -31.41
C ALA A 187 -18.59 24.15 -31.47
N PRO A 188 -17.77 25.01 -32.10
CA PRO A 188 -17.56 26.41 -31.71
C PRO A 188 -18.35 27.39 -32.59
N GLN A 189 -18.63 28.57 -32.04
CA GLN A 189 -18.89 29.73 -32.90
C GLN A 189 -18.35 31.02 -32.27
N PRO A 190 -17.50 31.78 -32.99
CA PRO A 190 -16.91 33.00 -32.50
C PRO A 190 -17.85 34.19 -32.76
N GLY A 191 -17.99 35.05 -31.76
CA GLY A 191 -18.33 36.45 -31.97
C GLY A 191 -19.48 36.99 -31.14
N LYS A 192 -19.18 38.14 -30.52
CA LYS A 192 -20.08 39.28 -30.25
C LYS A 192 -20.93 39.16 -28.98
N THR A 193 -20.43 39.71 -27.87
CA THR A 193 -20.69 41.10 -27.38
C THR A 193 -21.98 41.21 -26.57
N SER A 194 -21.80 41.48 -25.27
CA SER A 194 -22.42 42.55 -24.48
C SER A 194 -23.89 42.93 -24.74
N GLY A 195 -24.69 42.94 -23.68
CA GLY A 195 -25.89 43.79 -23.61
C GLY A 195 -27.02 43.17 -22.80
N GLY A 196 -27.28 43.74 -21.62
CA GLY A 196 -28.48 43.45 -20.83
C GLY A 196 -29.77 43.87 -21.55
N GLY A 197 -30.89 43.28 -21.12
CA GLY A 197 -32.20 43.73 -21.57
C GLY A 197 -33.25 42.63 -21.60
N SER A 198 -34.03 42.54 -20.53
CA SER A 198 -35.49 42.46 -20.57
C SER A 198 -36.12 41.59 -21.68
N LEU A 199 -36.15 40.28 -21.47
CA LEU A 199 -36.97 39.34 -22.26
C LEU A 199 -38.24 38.86 -21.51
N LEU A 200 -38.46 39.35 -20.28
CA LEU A 200 -39.68 39.08 -19.50
C LEU A 200 -40.85 40.04 -19.80
N GLY A 201 -40.65 41.05 -20.67
CA GLY A 201 -41.61 42.14 -20.89
C GLY A 201 -42.63 41.97 -22.02
N ASN A 202 -42.46 41.03 -22.96
CA ASN A 202 -43.25 41.01 -24.21
C ASN A 202 -44.14 39.78 -24.43
N VAL A 203 -44.29 38.90 -23.44
CA VAL A 203 -45.17 37.72 -23.54
C VAL A 203 -46.54 37.93 -22.86
N LEU A 204 -46.75 39.05 -22.16
CA LEU A 204 -47.99 39.31 -21.40
C LEU A 204 -48.95 40.33 -22.04
N GLY A 205 -48.59 40.95 -23.17
CA GLY A 205 -49.33 42.07 -23.76
C GLY A 205 -50.23 41.77 -24.97
N GLY A 206 -50.38 40.50 -25.37
CA GLY A 206 -50.89 40.17 -26.71
C GLY A 206 -52.24 39.45 -26.85
N LEU A 207 -52.88 38.95 -25.78
CA LEU A 207 -53.90 37.89 -25.97
C LEU A 207 -55.32 38.10 -25.40
N LEU A 208 -55.67 39.12 -24.64
CA LEU A 208 -57.07 39.29 -24.17
C LEU A 208 -57.33 40.79 -23.88
N GLY A 209 -58.29 41.51 -24.44
CA GLY A 209 -59.38 41.14 -25.32
C GLY A 209 -60.05 42.42 -25.84
N ARG A 210 -60.52 42.31 -27.08
CA ARG A 210 -61.19 43.31 -27.90
C ARG A 210 -62.69 43.03 -27.88
N LYS A 211 -63.52 44.00 -27.53
CA LYS A 211 -64.91 44.20 -28.01
C LYS A 211 -65.42 45.52 -27.40
N LYS A 212 -65.56 46.53 -28.25
CA LYS A 212 -66.83 47.01 -28.84
C LYS A 212 -67.69 47.73 -27.82
#